data_AF-A0A6N8UQ17-F1
#
_entry.id   AF-A0A6N8UQ17-F1
#
_cell.length_a   1.000
_cell.length_b   1.000
_cell.length_c   1.000
_cell.angle_alpha   90.00
_cell.angle_beta   90.00
_cell.angle_gamma   90.00
#
_symmetry.space_group_name_H-M   'P 1'
#
loop_
_entity.id
_entity.type
_entity.pdbx_description
1 polymer ?
#
loop_
_entity_poly.entity_id
_entity_poly.type
_entity_poly.pdbx_seq_one_letter_code
_entity_poly.pdbx_strand_id
1 'polypeptide(L)' 'MRVIDRQKVIVVVHTIVRNAEESILLLERRDTGYMDGFLVPPGGHVEYGESISNAARREVNEESNLT' A
#
# COMPACT_ATOMS: atom_id res chain seq x y z
N MET A 1 -23.89 -24.00 -16.32
CA MET A 1 -23.08 -24.10 -15.09
C MET A 1 -22.62 -22.69 -14.73
N ARG A 2 -23.23 -22.06 -13.70
CA ARG A 2 -22.78 -20.72 -13.25
C ARG A 2 -21.43 -20.90 -12.57
N VAL A 3 -20.38 -20.33 -13.14
CA VAL A 3 -19.14 -20.10 -12.41
C VAL A 3 -19.47 -19.09 -11.32
N ILE A 4 -19.45 -19.54 -10.06
CA ILE A 4 -19.60 -18.64 -8.92
C ILE A 4 -18.33 -17.78 -8.90
N ASP A 5 -18.53 -16.46 -9.03
CA ASP A 5 -17.47 -15.48 -8.85
C ASP A 5 -16.90 -15.65 -7.44
N ARG A 6 -15.67 -16.16 -7.34
CA ARG A 6 -15.01 -16.34 -6.05
C ARG A 6 -14.65 -14.95 -5.56
N GLN A 7 -15.25 -14.51 -4.45
CA GLN A 7 -14.83 -13.27 -3.79
C GLN A 7 -13.31 -13.28 -3.61
N LYS A 8 -12.63 -12.36 -4.29
CA LYS A 8 -11.18 -12.21 -4.22
C LYS A 8 -10.87 -11.50 -2.91
N VAL A 9 -10.23 -12.19 -1.98
CA VAL A 9 -9.68 -11.53 -0.79
C VAL A 9 -8.46 -10.75 -1.23
N ILE A 10 -8.54 -9.44 -1.10
CA ILE A 10 -7.45 -8.53 -1.45
C ILE A 10 -6.64 -8.28 -0.18
N VAL A 11 -5.34 -8.57 -0.23
CA VAL A 11 -4.41 -8.25 0.85
C VAL A 11 -3.71 -6.94 0.49
N VAL A 12 -3.74 -5.99 1.42
CA VAL A 12 -3.07 -4.69 1.33
C VAL A 12 -2.07 -4.58 2.46
N VAL A 13 -0.90 -4.02 2.19
CA VAL A 13 0.12 -3.70 3.19
C VAL A 13 0.23 -2.18 3.34
N HIS A 14 0.33 -1.70 4.57
CA HIS A 14 0.67 -0.32 4.89
C HIS A 14 1.95 -0.28 5.71
N THR A 15 2.85 0.64 5.39
CA THR A 15 4.20 0.68 5.96
C THR A 15 4.42 1.96 6.73
N ILE A 16 4.80 1.85 8.01
CA ILE A 16 5.27 2.99 8.78
C ILE A 16 6.77 3.16 8.54
N VAL A 17 7.14 4.22 7.82
CA VAL A 17 8.52 4.64 7.63
C VAL A 17 8.82 5.77 8.61
N ARG A 18 9.89 5.64 9.38
CA ARG A 18 10.30 6.59 10.42
C ARG A 18 11.68 7.15 10.11
N ASN A 19 11.86 8.47 10.23
CA ASN A 19 13.17 9.10 10.11
C ASN A 19 13.92 9.15 11.46
N ALA A 20 15.14 9.67 11.48
CA ALA A 20 15.96 9.77 12.70
C ALA A 20 15.38 10.74 13.77
N GLU A 21 14.44 11.59 13.38
CA GLU A 21 13.75 12.55 14.25
C GLU A 21 12.39 12.00 14.75
N GLU A 22 12.17 10.69 14.61
CA GLU A 22 10.94 9.99 15.00
C GLU A 22 9.67 10.44 14.25
N SER A 23 9.80 11.19 13.16
CA SER A 23 8.69 11.57 12.29
C SER A 23 8.29 10.42 11.36
N ILE A 24 7.00 10.30 11.06
CA ILE A 24 6.45 9.28 10.16
C ILE A 24 6.14 9.85 8.78
N LEU A 25 6.44 9.08 7.73
CA LEU A 25 6.02 9.42 6.38
C LEU A 25 4.53 9.13 6.20
N LEU A 26 3.79 10.14 5.73
CA LEU A 26 2.43 10.02 5.25
C LEU A 26 2.32 10.62 3.85
N LEU A 27 1.48 10.02 3.02
CA LEU A 27 1.15 10.47 1.67
C LEU A 27 -0.29 10.97 1.65
N GLU A 28 -0.55 12.00 0.85
CA GLU A 28 -1.92 12.44 0.57
C GLU A 28 -2.50 11.63 -0.59
N ARG A 29 -3.61 10.94 -0.36
CA ARG A 29 -4.30 10.20 -1.42
C ARG A 29 -4.83 11.14 -2.50
N ARG A 30 -4.57 10.84 -3.77
CA ARG A 30 -5.07 11.61 -4.91
C ARG A 30 -5.55 10.67 -6.02
N ASP A 31 -6.63 11.09 -6.69
CA ASP A 31 -7.18 10.45 -7.88
C ASP A 31 -7.54 8.96 -7.72
N THR A 32 -7.91 8.55 -6.49
CA THR A 32 -8.29 7.16 -6.20
C THR A 32 -9.81 6.94 -6.21
N GLY A 33 -10.61 8.01 -6.09
CA GLY A 33 -12.06 7.94 -5.94
C GLY A 33 -12.53 7.45 -4.57
N TYR A 34 -11.58 7.20 -3.64
CA TYR A 34 -11.85 6.74 -2.28
C TYR A 34 -10.90 7.41 -1.28
N MET A 35 -11.48 8.22 -0.39
CA MET A 35 -10.74 8.95 0.65
C MET A 35 -9.60 9.84 0.10
N ASP A 36 -9.78 10.43 -1.08
CA ASP A 36 -8.84 11.43 -1.59
C ASP A 36 -8.72 12.62 -0.62
N GLY A 37 -7.52 13.19 -0.48
CA GLY A 37 -7.18 14.24 0.48
C GLY A 37 -6.81 13.73 1.89
N PHE A 38 -7.02 12.45 2.20
CA PHE A 38 -6.60 11.89 3.49
C PHE A 38 -5.09 11.56 3.48
N LEU A 39 -4.44 11.77 4.63
CA LEU A 39 -3.08 11.33 4.87
C LEU A 39 -3.06 9.85 5.29
N VAL A 40 -2.27 9.04 4.60
CA VAL A 40 -2.13 7.60 4.84
C VAL A 40 -0.66 7.16 4.78
N PRO A 41 -0.27 6.08 5.47
CA PRO A 41 1.03 5.48 5.23
C PRO A 41 1.14 4.94 3.79
N PRO A 42 2.34 4.95 3.20
CA PRO A 42 2.58 4.28 1.91
C PRO A 42 2.11 2.83 1.96
N GLY A 43 1.54 2.34 0.86
CA GLY A 43 1.01 1.00 0.83
C GLY A 43 0.11 0.68 -0.35
N GLY A 44 0.00 -0.61 -0.62
CA GLY A 44 -0.76 -1.10 -1.76
C GLY A 44 -0.97 -2.61 -1.71
N HIS A 45 -1.36 -3.14 -2.86
CA HIS A 45 -1.76 -4.52 -3.00
C HIS A 45 -0.56 -5.45 -2.90
N VAL A 46 -0.71 -6.54 -2.15
CA VAL A 46 0.28 -7.63 -2.19
C VAL A 46 0.04 -8.44 -3.46
N GLU A 47 1.06 -8.53 -4.32
CA GLU A 47 0.97 -9.29 -5.56
C GLU A 47 1.01 -10.80 -5.32
N TYR A 48 0.50 -11.58 -6.28
CA TYR A 48 0.50 -13.04 -6.16
C TYR A 48 1.93 -13.59 -6.12
N GLY A 49 2.26 -14.33 -5.06
CA GLY A 49 3.59 -14.90 -4.85
C GLY A 49 4.60 -13.93 -4.23
N GLU A 50 4.20 -12.69 -3.95
CA GLU A 50 5.02 -11.70 -3.27
C GLU A 50 4.99 -11.90 -1.75
N SER A 51 6.13 -11.72 -1.07
CA SER A 51 6.13 -11.67 0.40
C SER A 51 5.61 -10.30 0.87
N ILE A 52 4.99 -10.26 2.05
CA ILE A 52 4.50 -9.00 2.65
C ILE A 52 5.62 -7.96 2.75
N SER A 53 6.84 -8.38 3.09
CA SER A 53 8.00 -7.48 3.21
C SER A 53 8.48 -6.94 1.86
N ASN A 54 8.41 -7.73 0.79
CA ASN A 54 8.77 -7.27 -0.55
C ASN A 54 7.72 -6.29 -1.07
N ALA A 55 6.44 -6.59 -0.88
CA ALA A 55 5.34 -5.67 -1.19
C ALA A 55 5.51 -4.33 -0.47
N ALA A 56 5.78 -4.35 0.84
CA ALA A 56 6.00 -3.15 1.63
C ALA A 56 7.14 -2.28 1.08
N ARG A 57 8.28 -2.90 0.71
CA ARG A 57 9.44 -2.19 0.16
C ARG A 57 9.16 -1.62 -1.25
N ARG A 58 8.49 -2.40 -2.10
CA ARG A 58 8.10 -1.98 -3.45
C ARG A 58 7.15 -0.79 -3.41
N GLU A 59 6.07 -0.89 -2.65
CA GLU A 59 5.05 0.18 -2.53
C GLU A 59 5.65 1.47 -1.95
N VAL A 60 6.49 1.37 -0.91
CA VAL A 60 7.23 2.54 -0.39
C VAL A 60 8.09 3.18 -1.47
N ASN A 61 8.81 2.37 -2.27
CA ASN A 61 9.65 2.90 -3.34
C ASN A 61 8.83 3.57 -4.45
N GLU A 62 7.76 2.92 -4.92
CA GLU A 62 6.89 3.41 -6.00
C GLU A 62 6.20 4.72 -5.65
N GLU A 63 5.70 4.86 -4.42
CA GLU A 63 4.92 6.02 -4.01
C GLU A 63 5.77 7.18 -3.46
N SER A 64 7.01 6.92 -3.01
CA SER A 64 7.84 7.93 -2.33
C SER A 64 9.28 8.06 -2.82
N ASN A 65 9.75 7.17 -3.71
CA ASN A 65 11.13 7.07 -4.19
C ASN A 65 12.19 6.78 -3.11
N LEU A 66 11.79 6.27 -1.93
CA LEU A 66 12.71 5.83 -0.88
C LEU A 66 13.20 4.39 -1.13
N THR A 67 14.48 4.09 -0.82
CA THR A 67 15.14 2.79 -1.06
C THR A 67 15.74 2.17 0.19
#